data_AF-F7PGP1-F1
#
_entry.id   AF-F7PGP1-F1
#
_cell.length_a   1.000
_cell.length_b   1.000
_cell.length_c   1.000
_cell.angle_alpha   90.00
_cell.angle_beta   90.00
_cell.angle_gamma   90.00
#
_symmetry.space_group_name_H-M   'P 1'
#
loop_
_entity.id
_entity.type
_entity.pdbx_description
1 polymer ?
#
loop_
_entity_poly.entity_id
_entity_poly.type
_entity_poly.pdbx_seq_one_letter_code
_entity_poly.pdbx_strand_id
1 'polypeptide(L)'
;MKAEQTSRLTALEVRSLQALLPEYRKEVIDRLKMVESVKNLSPWNQLRAIGWLVDHGADIDSRIAISAGIDLAKDLDPSSLDAELRGMLHYRLGTAYSNRMSLEADRGNEWLWENTDREHAIRHYRLAIQEDTVDELSPLEQWRSFTNLGNLYSTIGRFVEAFDFWNEALIRQPYFFPARGQRGIGFYTYGRYDYDNGHREILLKKAYDELKKAKMDRFVGLSPENTVQQFERYQTRITAELESPPPSDEILDFEESDLGDSDEERAYRRWCLQHRLFLNTLNDVTDEPIAAQDTLHLGQLQDARTERIVTCLGLWNHLVEEFVTARYLLYQGSHPDGPHFGDANVHLTNTLDYPVHSVYGEQLKIALRTAYSLFDKIAQFINYYFECGRDTEDVSFTDIWFQNRHGRTLQEQFSGRANLPLRGLYWLSKDLRDDSLRIENSLDLAGRELTELRNGVEHRYVKLTAWETTERSEGDFTDELATKMVRDEFETKAVTMLRKTRAALIYLAFTVNLEEERKPSRELPAMPLEFGPLGNTLQ
;
A
#
# COMPACT_ATOMS: atom_id res chain seq x y z
N MET A 1 -12.68 38.92 40.11
CA MET A 1 -12.41 37.47 40.29
C MET A 1 -13.49 36.65 39.61
N LYS A 2 -13.42 36.52 38.28
CA LYS A 2 -14.01 35.38 37.56
C LYS A 2 -12.80 34.55 37.17
N ALA A 3 -12.49 33.54 37.97
CA ALA A 3 -11.55 32.52 37.52
C ALA A 3 -12.27 31.78 36.40
N GLU A 4 -11.72 31.84 35.19
CA GLU A 4 -11.94 30.82 34.17
C GLU A 4 -11.61 29.47 34.82
N GLN A 5 -12.63 28.80 35.33
CA GLN A 5 -12.55 27.38 35.63
C GLN A 5 -12.41 26.69 34.27
N THR A 6 -11.16 26.48 33.86
CA THR A 6 -10.82 25.54 32.78
C THR A 6 -11.62 24.25 33.02
N SER A 7 -12.46 23.85 32.06
CA SER A 7 -13.32 22.67 32.17
C SER A 7 -12.45 21.41 32.08
N ARG A 8 -11.79 21.08 33.19
CA ARG A 8 -10.92 19.90 33.33
C ARG A 8 -11.75 18.70 33.76
N LEU A 9 -11.42 17.53 33.22
CA LEU A 9 -12.07 16.27 33.57
C LEU A 9 -11.38 15.64 34.79
N THR A 10 -12.12 15.16 35.78
CA THR A 10 -11.53 14.46 36.94
C THR A 10 -11.55 12.93 36.77
N ALA A 11 -10.66 12.20 37.45
CA ALA A 11 -10.65 10.73 37.39
C ALA A 11 -11.96 10.09 37.87
N LEU A 12 -12.63 10.70 38.86
CA LEU A 12 -13.95 10.25 39.32
C LEU A 12 -15.00 10.48 38.24
N GLU A 13 -14.97 11.64 37.59
CA GLU A 13 -15.88 11.97 36.50
C GLU A 13 -15.70 11.03 35.30
N VAL A 14 -14.47 10.67 34.93
CA VAL A 14 -14.21 9.65 33.89
C VAL A 14 -14.94 8.34 34.21
N ARG A 15 -14.89 7.87 35.46
CA ARG A 15 -15.59 6.64 35.87
C ARG A 15 -17.12 6.80 35.78
N SER A 16 -17.64 7.95 36.18
CA SER A 16 -19.08 8.25 36.06
C SER A 16 -19.53 8.28 34.60
N LEU A 17 -18.78 8.95 33.73
CA LEU A 17 -19.06 9.01 32.30
C LEU A 17 -19.00 7.63 31.64
N GLN A 18 -18.05 6.78 32.05
CA GLN A 18 -17.95 5.40 31.57
C GLN A 18 -19.22 4.59 31.88
N ALA A 19 -19.76 4.74 33.09
CA ALA A 19 -20.97 4.04 33.50
C ALA A 19 -22.23 4.54 32.74
N LEU A 20 -22.25 5.82 32.35
CA LEU A 20 -23.36 6.44 31.63
C LEU A 20 -23.33 6.18 30.12
N LEU A 21 -22.16 5.87 29.55
CA LEU A 21 -21.94 5.72 28.10
C LEU A 21 -22.95 4.79 27.38
N PRO A 22 -23.39 3.64 27.95
CA PRO A 22 -24.34 2.76 27.29
C PRO A 22 -25.74 3.37 27.09
N GLU A 23 -26.20 4.19 28.04
CA GLU A 23 -27.58 4.72 28.07
C GLU A 23 -27.65 6.21 27.67
N TYR A 24 -26.60 6.99 27.94
CA TYR A 24 -26.56 8.45 27.81
C TYR A 24 -25.38 8.91 26.94
N ARG A 25 -25.14 8.21 25.82
CA ARG A 25 -24.00 8.45 24.94
C ARG A 25 -23.90 9.91 24.49
N LYS A 26 -25.02 10.51 24.08
CA LYS A 26 -25.04 11.87 23.55
C LYS A 26 -24.65 12.88 24.63
N GLU A 27 -25.17 12.73 25.83
CA GLU A 27 -24.89 13.59 26.98
C GLU A 27 -23.44 13.48 27.43
N VAL A 28 -22.89 12.26 27.47
CA VAL A 28 -21.47 12.05 27.77
C VAL A 28 -20.60 12.75 26.73
N ILE A 29 -20.94 12.62 25.45
CA ILE A 29 -20.18 13.26 24.37
C ILE A 29 -20.31 14.77 24.40
N ASP A 30 -21.49 15.32 24.70
CA ASP A 30 -21.70 16.75 24.86
C ASP A 30 -20.90 17.31 26.06
N ARG A 31 -20.78 16.55 27.15
CA ARG A 31 -19.89 16.90 28.26
C ARG A 31 -18.41 16.88 27.87
N LEU A 32 -17.97 15.87 27.14
CA LEU A 32 -16.57 15.71 26.72
C LEU A 32 -16.14 16.77 25.69
N LYS A 33 -17.04 17.24 24.81
CA LYS A 33 -16.77 18.35 23.88
C LYS A 33 -16.37 19.65 24.59
N MET A 34 -16.80 19.83 25.84
CA MET A 34 -16.48 21.01 26.64
C MET A 34 -15.16 20.84 27.44
N VAL A 35 -14.46 19.71 27.32
CA VAL A 35 -13.19 19.49 28.02
C VAL A 35 -12.07 20.18 27.26
N GLU A 36 -11.36 21.09 27.92
CA GLU A 36 -10.25 21.84 27.30
C GLU A 36 -8.90 21.15 27.45
N SER A 37 -8.75 20.27 28.45
CA SER A 37 -7.51 19.53 28.66
C SER A 37 -7.74 18.25 29.46
N VAL A 38 -6.96 17.22 29.12
CA VAL A 38 -6.91 15.95 29.83
C VAL A 38 -5.57 15.73 30.56
N LYS A 39 -4.64 16.70 30.52
CA LYS A 39 -3.27 16.57 31.07
C LYS A 39 -3.23 16.21 32.56
N ASN A 40 -4.29 16.51 33.30
CA ASN A 40 -4.41 16.17 34.72
C ASN A 40 -4.86 14.73 34.99
N LEU A 41 -5.16 13.94 33.95
CA LEU A 41 -5.52 12.53 34.06
C LEU A 41 -4.31 11.64 33.84
N SER A 42 -4.40 10.38 34.30
CA SER A 42 -3.44 9.33 33.91
C SER A 42 -3.49 9.09 32.40
N PRO A 43 -2.38 8.68 31.74
CA PRO A 43 -2.35 8.42 30.30
C PRO A 43 -3.51 7.55 29.78
N TRP A 44 -3.79 6.45 30.47
CA TRP A 44 -4.95 5.59 30.17
C TRP A 44 -6.30 6.32 30.13
N ASN A 45 -6.54 7.25 31.06
CA ASN A 45 -7.78 8.01 31.11
C ASN A 45 -7.80 9.15 30.07
N GLN A 46 -6.64 9.69 29.71
CA GLN A 46 -6.50 10.63 28.59
C GLN A 46 -6.93 9.94 27.29
N LEU A 47 -6.32 8.81 26.97
CA LEU A 47 -6.62 8.04 25.75
C LEU A 47 -8.05 7.51 25.74
N ARG A 48 -8.62 7.16 26.90
CA ARG A 48 -10.02 6.76 27.03
C ARG A 48 -10.98 7.89 26.67
N ALA A 49 -10.76 9.10 27.20
CA ALA A 49 -11.58 10.26 26.88
C ALA A 49 -11.50 10.62 25.38
N ILE A 50 -10.30 10.56 24.81
CA ILE A 50 -10.07 10.75 23.36
C ILE A 50 -10.82 9.69 22.57
N GLY A 51 -10.66 8.41 22.93
CA GLY A 51 -11.32 7.28 22.26
C GLY A 51 -12.85 7.40 22.27
N TRP A 52 -13.44 7.81 23.39
CA TRP A 52 -14.89 8.05 23.46
C TRP A 52 -15.34 9.17 22.53
N LEU A 53 -14.63 10.31 22.50
CA LEU A 53 -14.94 11.41 21.58
C LEU A 53 -14.87 10.99 20.10
N VAL A 54 -13.94 10.09 19.77
CA VAL A 54 -13.72 9.59 18.41
C VAL A 54 -14.76 8.55 18.02
N ASP A 55 -14.87 7.46 18.79
CA ASP A 55 -15.70 6.31 18.45
C ASP A 55 -17.19 6.68 18.55
N HIS A 56 -17.61 7.25 19.68
CA HIS A 56 -19.00 7.65 19.85
C HIS A 56 -19.35 8.97 19.16
N GLY A 57 -18.36 9.81 18.87
CA GLY A 57 -18.54 10.95 17.99
C GLY A 57 -18.92 10.51 16.59
N ALA A 58 -18.28 9.46 16.07
CA ALA A 58 -18.63 8.85 14.78
C ALA A 58 -20.01 8.18 14.82
N ASP A 59 -20.35 7.45 15.90
CA ASP A 59 -21.68 6.81 16.04
C ASP A 59 -22.87 7.79 15.94
N ILE A 60 -22.65 9.07 16.27
CA ILE A 60 -23.69 10.12 16.25
C ILE A 60 -23.42 11.20 15.18
N ASP A 61 -22.53 10.92 14.23
CA ASP A 61 -22.14 11.83 13.13
C ASP A 61 -21.66 13.23 13.59
N SER A 62 -21.02 13.31 14.76
CA SER A 62 -20.58 14.57 15.35
C SER A 62 -19.13 14.91 14.99
N ARG A 63 -18.95 15.65 13.89
CA ARG A 63 -17.65 16.25 13.50
C ARG A 63 -17.00 17.04 14.63
N ILE A 64 -17.79 17.75 15.43
CA ILE A 64 -17.31 18.55 16.57
C ILE A 64 -16.71 17.65 17.65
N ALA A 65 -17.34 16.52 17.97
CA ALA A 65 -16.81 15.56 18.93
C ALA A 65 -15.46 15.00 18.48
N ILE A 66 -15.38 14.55 17.22
CA ILE A 66 -14.16 13.97 16.65
C ILE A 66 -13.03 15.02 16.65
N SER A 67 -13.34 16.27 16.27
CA SER A 67 -12.36 17.36 16.28
C SER A 67 -11.87 17.68 17.69
N ALA A 68 -12.76 17.70 18.69
CA ALA A 68 -12.38 17.86 20.09
C ALA A 68 -11.45 16.72 20.56
N GLY A 69 -11.70 15.48 20.15
CA GLY A 69 -10.81 14.34 20.44
C GLY A 69 -9.42 14.51 19.83
N ILE A 70 -9.35 14.96 18.56
CA ILE A 70 -8.07 15.27 17.89
C ILE A 70 -7.32 16.39 18.62
N ASP A 71 -8.02 17.44 19.03
CA ASP A 71 -7.38 18.58 19.71
C ASP A 71 -6.86 18.21 21.10
N LEU A 72 -7.60 17.38 21.86
CA LEU A 72 -7.09 16.82 23.12
C LEU A 72 -5.88 15.90 22.93
N ALA A 73 -5.83 15.16 21.82
CA ALA A 73 -4.72 14.26 21.50
C ALA A 73 -3.45 15.01 21.11
N LYS A 74 -3.55 16.14 20.40
CA LYS A 74 -2.39 17.01 20.05
C LYS A 74 -1.67 17.58 21.27
N ASP A 75 -2.38 17.66 22.39
CA ASP A 75 -1.88 18.17 23.65
C ASP A 75 -0.99 17.16 24.40
N LEU A 76 -0.98 15.89 23.97
CA LEU A 76 -0.16 14.83 24.55
C LEU A 76 1.21 14.79 23.88
N ASP A 77 2.25 14.51 24.67
CA ASP A 77 3.60 14.26 24.17
C ASP A 77 3.81 12.75 23.98
N PRO A 78 3.86 12.22 22.74
CA PRO A 78 4.03 10.79 22.48
C PRO A 78 5.35 10.24 23.03
N SER A 79 6.38 11.07 23.18
CA SER A 79 7.70 10.65 23.70
C SER A 79 7.67 10.37 25.21
N SER A 80 6.65 10.86 25.91
CA SER A 80 6.41 10.60 27.34
C SER A 80 5.61 9.32 27.61
N LEU A 81 5.11 8.66 26.57
CA LEU A 81 4.31 7.45 26.66
C LEU A 81 5.17 6.20 26.43
N ASP A 82 4.82 5.11 27.12
CA ASP A 82 5.34 3.78 26.76
C ASP A 82 4.82 3.33 25.38
N ALA A 83 5.39 2.23 24.88
CA ALA A 83 5.09 1.73 23.54
C ALA A 83 3.60 1.38 23.34
N GLU A 84 2.97 0.72 24.31
CA GLU A 84 1.54 0.40 24.29
C GLU A 84 0.69 1.67 24.14
N LEU A 85 0.86 2.64 25.05
CA LEU A 85 0.06 3.87 25.06
C LEU A 85 0.35 4.76 23.85
N ARG A 86 1.59 4.77 23.36
CA ARG A 86 1.97 5.50 22.14
C ARG A 86 1.30 4.89 20.90
N GLY A 87 1.34 3.56 20.76
CA GLY A 87 0.63 2.85 19.70
C GLY A 87 -0.88 3.12 19.77
N MET A 88 -1.48 3.05 20.96
CA MET A 88 -2.89 3.34 21.18
C MET A 88 -3.26 4.77 20.76
N LEU A 89 -2.48 5.77 21.17
CA LEU A 89 -2.69 7.17 20.78
C LEU A 89 -2.74 7.32 19.25
N HIS A 90 -1.78 6.71 18.56
CA HIS A 90 -1.69 6.77 17.10
C HIS A 90 -2.84 6.01 16.43
N TYR A 91 -3.23 4.84 16.92
CA TYR A 91 -4.43 4.15 16.43
C TYR A 91 -5.70 5.01 16.56
N ARG A 92 -5.89 5.67 17.71
CA ARG A 92 -7.06 6.56 17.94
C ARG A 92 -7.03 7.79 17.05
N LEU A 93 -5.87 8.42 16.86
CA LEU A 93 -5.73 9.54 15.92
C LEU A 93 -6.03 9.10 14.49
N GLY A 94 -5.49 7.97 14.03
CA GLY A 94 -5.78 7.40 12.70
C GLY A 94 -7.29 7.19 12.48
N THR A 95 -7.96 6.64 13.49
CA THR A 95 -9.42 6.45 13.50
C THR A 95 -10.17 7.77 13.48
N ALA A 96 -9.73 8.76 14.25
CA ALA A 96 -10.35 10.08 14.31
C ALA A 96 -10.32 10.81 12.96
N TYR A 97 -9.15 10.87 12.33
CA TYR A 97 -8.99 11.48 11.01
C TYR A 97 -9.80 10.74 9.94
N SER A 98 -9.82 9.40 9.97
CA SER A 98 -10.63 8.60 9.05
C SER A 98 -12.12 8.89 9.20
N ASN A 99 -12.63 8.92 10.44
CA ASN A 99 -14.03 9.18 10.72
C ASN A 99 -14.43 10.61 10.33
N ARG A 100 -13.58 11.60 10.63
CA ARG A 100 -13.84 13.00 10.26
C ARG A 100 -13.89 13.18 8.74
N MET A 101 -12.97 12.56 8.02
CA MET A 101 -12.98 12.55 6.55
C MET A 101 -14.26 11.93 5.99
N SER A 102 -14.70 10.77 6.49
CA SER A 102 -15.91 10.11 6.00
C SER A 102 -17.15 11.01 6.11
N LEU A 103 -17.31 11.73 7.22
CA LEU A 103 -18.40 12.70 7.41
C LEU A 103 -18.32 13.92 6.48
N GLU A 104 -17.14 14.23 5.95
CA GLU A 104 -16.94 15.30 4.97
C GLU A 104 -17.14 14.82 3.53
N ALA A 105 -16.81 13.56 3.22
CA ALA A 105 -16.98 12.95 1.90
C ALA A 105 -18.46 12.85 1.48
N ASP A 106 -19.35 12.55 2.43
CA ASP A 106 -20.81 12.50 2.24
C ASP A 106 -21.42 13.85 1.79
N ARG A 107 -20.63 14.93 1.72
CA ARG A 107 -21.05 16.27 1.31
C ARG A 107 -20.67 16.63 -0.15
N GLY A 108 -20.22 15.67 -0.96
CA GLY A 108 -20.10 15.82 -2.42
C GLY A 108 -18.68 15.92 -3.00
N ASN A 109 -17.66 15.39 -2.31
CA ASN A 109 -16.24 15.52 -2.69
C ASN A 109 -15.52 14.16 -2.95
N GLU A 110 -16.23 13.14 -3.44
CA GLU A 110 -15.70 11.76 -3.59
C GLU A 110 -14.41 11.66 -4.43
N TRP A 111 -14.24 12.54 -5.42
CA TRP A 111 -13.09 12.60 -6.32
C TRP A 111 -12.11 13.74 -5.99
N LEU A 112 -12.14 14.25 -4.77
CA LEU A 112 -11.06 15.09 -4.27
C LEU A 112 -9.83 14.19 -3.98
N TRP A 113 -8.77 14.37 -4.76
CA TRP A 113 -7.56 13.55 -4.64
C TRP A 113 -6.72 13.94 -3.42
N GLU A 114 -6.68 15.23 -3.10
CA GLU A 114 -5.98 15.78 -1.93
C GLU A 114 -6.89 15.86 -0.71
N ASN A 115 -6.47 15.27 0.40
CA ASN A 115 -7.19 15.37 1.66
C ASN A 115 -6.20 15.24 2.82
N THR A 116 -6.08 16.29 3.63
CA THR A 116 -5.15 16.32 4.77
C THR A 116 -5.50 15.31 5.85
N ASP A 117 -6.79 15.04 6.06
CA ASP A 117 -7.22 14.00 7.02
C ASP A 117 -6.82 12.60 6.54
N ARG A 118 -6.84 12.33 5.23
CA ARG A 118 -6.30 11.06 4.69
C ARG A 118 -4.81 10.92 4.99
N GLU A 119 -4.03 11.96 4.74
CA GLU A 119 -2.58 11.96 5.03
C GLU A 119 -2.31 11.72 6.52
N HIS A 120 -3.02 12.44 7.38
CA HIS A 120 -2.90 12.25 8.83
C HIS A 120 -3.32 10.85 9.26
N ALA A 121 -4.40 10.32 8.70
CA ALA A 121 -4.86 8.97 9.03
C ALA A 121 -3.82 7.90 8.66
N ILE A 122 -3.29 7.95 7.42
CA ILE A 122 -2.22 7.04 6.96
C ILE A 122 -1.01 7.15 7.88
N ARG A 123 -0.53 8.37 8.14
CA ARG A 123 0.61 8.63 9.02
C ARG A 123 0.42 8.01 10.41
N HIS A 124 -0.76 8.21 11.00
CA HIS A 124 -1.04 7.72 12.34
C HIS A 124 -1.25 6.20 12.40
N TYR A 125 -1.84 5.58 11.39
CA TYR A 125 -1.87 4.12 11.36
C TYR A 125 -0.48 3.52 11.16
N ARG A 126 0.38 4.10 10.31
CA ARG A 126 1.79 3.70 10.19
C ARG A 126 2.54 3.79 11.52
N LEU A 127 2.35 4.89 12.25
CA LEU A 127 2.89 5.05 13.62
C LEU A 127 2.32 4.04 14.62
N ALA A 128 1.09 3.55 14.43
CA ALA A 128 0.50 2.54 15.31
C ALA A 128 1.05 1.12 15.03
N ILE A 129 1.50 0.86 13.80
CA ILE A 129 2.06 -0.43 13.38
C ILE A 129 3.58 -0.41 13.26
N GLN A 130 4.26 0.47 14.02
CA GLN A 130 5.73 0.42 14.12
C GLN A 130 6.17 -0.83 14.87
N GLU A 131 7.35 -1.37 14.53
CA GLU A 131 7.89 -2.60 15.12
C GLU A 131 7.94 -2.56 16.65
N ASP A 132 8.27 -1.41 17.24
CA ASP A 132 8.36 -1.22 18.68
C ASP A 132 6.99 -1.03 19.37
N THR A 133 5.92 -0.74 18.62
CA THR A 133 4.58 -0.47 19.17
C THR A 133 3.55 -1.53 18.85
N VAL A 134 3.67 -2.20 17.71
CA VAL A 134 2.60 -3.03 17.15
C VAL A 134 2.28 -4.23 18.04
N ASP A 135 3.30 -4.91 18.57
CA ASP A 135 3.10 -6.11 19.39
C ASP A 135 2.69 -5.77 20.84
N GLU A 136 2.87 -4.52 21.26
CA GLU A 136 2.44 -4.00 22.56
C GLU A 136 0.96 -3.57 22.57
N LEU A 137 0.38 -3.29 21.39
CA LEU A 137 -1.05 -3.00 21.27
C LEU A 137 -1.91 -4.18 21.71
N SER A 138 -3.11 -3.91 22.22
CA SER A 138 -4.10 -4.96 22.42
C SER A 138 -4.39 -5.69 21.10
N PRO A 139 -4.62 -7.02 21.09
CA PRO A 139 -4.82 -7.77 19.84
C PRO A 139 -5.90 -7.16 18.94
N LEU A 140 -6.99 -6.68 19.53
CA LEU A 140 -8.07 -6.03 18.80
C LEU A 140 -7.63 -4.73 18.11
N GLU A 141 -6.77 -3.92 18.73
CA GLU A 141 -6.25 -2.68 18.13
C GLU A 141 -5.20 -2.98 17.06
N GLN A 142 -4.42 -4.05 17.19
CA GLN A 142 -3.52 -4.52 16.12
C GLN A 142 -4.33 -4.85 14.86
N TRP A 143 -5.31 -5.76 14.96
CA TRP A 143 -6.10 -6.22 13.81
C TRP A 143 -6.85 -5.06 13.15
N ARG A 144 -7.37 -4.12 13.95
CA ARG A 144 -8.05 -2.92 13.45
C ARG A 144 -7.11 -1.93 12.80
N SER A 145 -5.89 -1.75 13.31
CA SER A 145 -4.90 -0.83 12.72
C SER A 145 -4.56 -1.28 11.30
N PHE A 146 -4.26 -2.56 11.12
CA PHE A 146 -4.03 -3.15 9.80
C PHE A 146 -5.27 -3.05 8.91
N THR A 147 -6.44 -3.46 9.41
CA THR A 147 -7.68 -3.41 8.62
C THR A 147 -8.02 -2.00 8.15
N ASN A 148 -7.89 -1.01 9.02
CA ASN A 148 -8.19 0.38 8.71
C ASN A 148 -7.17 1.00 7.76
N LEU A 149 -5.89 0.63 7.88
CA LEU A 149 -4.87 1.05 6.93
C LEU A 149 -5.15 0.47 5.53
N GLY A 150 -5.48 -0.82 5.43
CA GLY A 150 -5.92 -1.45 4.18
C GLY A 150 -7.15 -0.76 3.57
N ASN A 151 -8.13 -0.41 4.40
CA ASN A 151 -9.31 0.34 3.96
C ASN A 151 -8.92 1.71 3.38
N LEU A 152 -8.03 2.47 4.05
CA LEU A 152 -7.54 3.74 3.52
C LEU A 152 -6.86 3.57 2.18
N TYR A 153 -5.95 2.58 2.07
CA TYR A 153 -5.25 2.26 0.84
C TYR A 153 -6.20 1.94 -0.32
N SER A 154 -7.21 1.11 -0.07
CA SER A 154 -8.25 0.82 -1.06
C SER A 154 -9.01 2.09 -1.46
N THR A 155 -9.41 2.94 -0.50
CA THR A 155 -10.14 4.19 -0.81
C THR A 155 -9.31 5.18 -1.62
N ILE A 156 -7.98 5.27 -1.42
CA ILE A 156 -7.12 6.15 -2.21
C ILE A 156 -6.72 5.54 -3.57
N GLY A 157 -7.17 4.32 -3.87
CA GLY A 157 -6.90 3.63 -5.12
C GLY A 157 -5.63 2.79 -5.13
N ARG A 158 -4.96 2.64 -3.98
CA ARG A 158 -3.84 1.73 -3.77
C ARG A 158 -4.35 0.36 -3.31
N PHE A 159 -5.23 -0.26 -4.11
CA PHE A 159 -5.92 -1.49 -3.72
C PHE A 159 -5.06 -2.76 -3.83
N VAL A 160 -3.95 -2.76 -4.58
CA VAL A 160 -2.97 -3.87 -4.58
C VAL A 160 -2.30 -3.95 -3.20
N GLU A 161 -1.75 -2.83 -2.70
CA GLU A 161 -1.12 -2.82 -1.37
C GLU A 161 -2.14 -2.95 -0.23
N ALA A 162 -3.42 -2.62 -0.44
CA ALA A 162 -4.46 -2.82 0.57
C ALA A 162 -4.56 -4.29 1.03
N PHE A 163 -4.33 -5.25 0.13
CA PHE A 163 -4.32 -6.67 0.45
C PHE A 163 -3.25 -7.04 1.46
N ASP A 164 -2.12 -6.35 1.49
CA ASP A 164 -1.04 -6.65 2.45
C ASP A 164 -1.52 -6.45 3.89
N PHE A 165 -2.23 -5.36 4.13
CA PHE A 165 -2.73 -5.05 5.46
C PHE A 165 -3.93 -5.92 5.86
N TRP A 166 -4.85 -6.20 4.94
CA TRP A 166 -5.94 -7.14 5.26
C TRP A 166 -5.42 -8.56 5.49
N ASN A 167 -4.40 -8.99 4.74
CA ASN A 167 -3.77 -10.29 4.94
C ASN A 167 -3.02 -10.32 6.27
N GLU A 168 -2.29 -9.28 6.64
CA GLU A 168 -1.61 -9.20 7.95
C GLU A 168 -2.60 -9.28 9.12
N ALA A 169 -3.74 -8.59 9.03
CA ALA A 169 -4.81 -8.71 10.01
C ALA A 169 -5.36 -10.15 10.11
N LEU A 170 -5.47 -10.86 8.99
CA LEU A 170 -5.98 -12.23 8.91
C LEU A 170 -4.94 -13.30 9.25
N ILE A 171 -3.65 -13.01 9.11
CA ILE A 171 -2.56 -13.85 9.64
C ILE A 171 -2.64 -13.84 11.18
N ARG A 172 -2.85 -12.65 11.78
CA ARG A 172 -2.97 -12.50 13.24
C ARG A 172 -4.30 -13.00 13.80
N GLN A 173 -5.40 -12.82 13.07
CA GLN A 173 -6.72 -13.33 13.43
C GLN A 173 -7.49 -13.80 12.18
N PRO A 174 -7.42 -15.11 11.85
CA PRO A 174 -8.03 -15.66 10.64
C PRO A 174 -9.53 -15.42 10.52
N TYR A 175 -10.26 -15.28 11.62
CA TYR A 175 -11.72 -15.11 11.59
C TYR A 175 -12.16 -13.65 11.71
N PHE A 176 -11.24 -12.67 11.60
CA PHE A 176 -11.59 -11.27 11.85
C PHE A 176 -12.59 -10.74 10.81
N PHE A 177 -13.85 -10.60 11.23
CA PHE A 177 -14.97 -10.22 10.36
C PHE A 177 -14.69 -8.99 9.49
N PRO A 178 -14.19 -7.86 10.05
CA PRO A 178 -13.93 -6.66 9.26
C PRO A 178 -12.87 -6.87 8.18
N ALA A 179 -11.71 -7.43 8.52
CA ALA A 179 -10.64 -7.63 7.52
C ALA A 179 -11.08 -8.56 6.40
N ARG A 180 -11.77 -9.66 6.75
CA ARG A 180 -12.22 -10.65 5.78
C ARG A 180 -13.21 -10.07 4.77
N GLY A 181 -14.22 -9.35 5.26
CA GLY A 181 -15.21 -8.73 4.38
C GLY A 181 -14.62 -7.59 3.53
N GLN A 182 -13.71 -6.78 4.10
CA GLN A 182 -13.02 -5.73 3.35
C GLN A 182 -12.10 -6.30 2.27
N ARG A 183 -11.40 -7.40 2.54
CA ARG A 183 -10.65 -8.15 1.53
C ARG A 183 -11.55 -8.67 0.41
N GLY A 184 -12.74 -9.16 0.75
CA GLY A 184 -13.76 -9.54 -0.23
C GLY A 184 -14.20 -8.37 -1.13
N ILE A 185 -14.46 -7.19 -0.55
CA ILE A 185 -14.72 -5.97 -1.32
C ILE A 185 -13.51 -5.58 -2.18
N GLY A 186 -12.29 -5.74 -1.66
CA GLY A 186 -11.05 -5.54 -2.41
C GLY A 186 -10.99 -6.39 -3.68
N PHE A 187 -11.27 -7.69 -3.58
CA PHE A 187 -11.31 -8.58 -4.75
C PHE A 187 -12.39 -8.17 -5.75
N TYR A 188 -13.56 -7.73 -5.28
CA TYR A 188 -14.59 -7.17 -6.16
C TYR A 188 -14.09 -5.93 -6.90
N THR A 189 -13.47 -4.98 -6.19
CA THR A 189 -12.87 -3.79 -6.81
C THR A 189 -11.79 -4.16 -7.82
N TYR A 190 -10.94 -5.13 -7.51
CA TYR A 190 -9.88 -5.60 -8.41
C TYR A 190 -10.48 -6.16 -9.71
N GLY A 191 -11.44 -7.08 -9.61
CA GLY A 191 -12.11 -7.68 -10.76
C GLY A 191 -12.95 -6.68 -11.58
N ARG A 192 -13.32 -5.53 -11.02
CA ARG A 192 -13.99 -4.45 -11.76
C ARG A 192 -13.04 -3.66 -12.67
N TYR A 193 -11.74 -3.70 -12.43
CA TYR A 193 -10.72 -3.05 -13.27
C TYR A 193 -9.97 -4.03 -14.16
N ASP A 194 -10.03 -5.32 -13.87
CA ASP A 194 -9.45 -6.37 -14.69
C ASP A 194 -10.23 -6.55 -16.00
N TYR A 195 -9.53 -6.39 -17.12
CA TYR A 195 -10.09 -6.54 -18.47
C TYR A 195 -10.07 -7.99 -18.97
N ASP A 196 -9.33 -8.89 -18.29
CA ASP A 196 -9.38 -10.31 -18.60
C ASP A 196 -10.62 -10.93 -17.94
N ASN A 197 -11.52 -11.47 -18.76
CA ASN A 197 -12.78 -12.02 -18.27
C ASN A 197 -12.60 -13.24 -17.36
N GLY A 198 -11.60 -14.08 -17.61
CA GLY A 198 -11.31 -15.26 -16.77
C GLY A 198 -10.76 -14.84 -15.42
N HIS A 199 -9.81 -13.90 -15.40
CA HIS A 199 -9.28 -13.34 -14.15
C HIS A 199 -10.38 -12.62 -13.37
N ARG A 200 -11.21 -11.82 -14.04
CA ARG A 200 -12.36 -11.14 -13.44
C ARG A 200 -13.31 -12.14 -12.78
N GLU A 201 -13.62 -13.27 -13.43
CA GLU A 201 -14.49 -14.29 -12.87
C GLU A 201 -13.90 -14.92 -11.59
N ILE A 202 -12.61 -15.26 -11.60
CA ILE A 202 -11.87 -15.77 -10.43
C ILE A 202 -11.89 -14.75 -9.27
N LEU A 203 -11.60 -13.48 -9.57
CA LEU A 203 -11.60 -12.39 -8.58
C LEU A 203 -13.00 -12.19 -7.96
N LEU A 204 -14.05 -12.20 -8.78
CA LEU A 204 -15.43 -12.08 -8.31
C LEU A 204 -15.87 -13.30 -7.50
N LYS A 205 -15.48 -14.51 -7.89
CA LYS A 205 -15.72 -15.73 -7.10
C LYS A 205 -15.02 -15.64 -5.74
N LYS A 206 -13.75 -15.21 -5.70
CA LYS A 206 -13.01 -15.01 -4.45
C LYS A 206 -13.67 -13.95 -3.57
N ALA A 207 -14.11 -12.85 -4.16
CA ALA A 207 -14.86 -11.81 -3.46
C ALA A 207 -16.12 -12.37 -2.78
N TYR A 208 -16.89 -13.18 -3.51
CA TYR A 208 -18.10 -13.84 -2.99
C TYR A 208 -17.77 -14.76 -1.81
N ASP A 209 -16.74 -15.59 -1.92
CA ASP A 209 -16.35 -16.54 -0.88
C ASP A 209 -15.86 -15.85 0.39
N GLU A 210 -15.06 -14.79 0.27
CA GLU A 210 -14.59 -14.01 1.41
C GLU A 210 -15.75 -13.34 2.14
N LEU A 211 -16.71 -12.75 1.41
CA LEU A 211 -17.92 -12.14 2.00
C LEU A 211 -18.81 -13.19 2.67
N LYS A 212 -18.97 -14.36 2.04
CA LYS A 212 -19.72 -15.49 2.62
C LYS A 212 -19.09 -15.99 3.91
N LYS A 213 -17.76 -16.16 3.95
CA LYS A 213 -17.00 -16.56 5.15
C LYS A 213 -17.07 -15.48 6.23
N ALA A 214 -16.92 -14.21 5.87
CA ALA A 214 -17.07 -13.10 6.82
C ALA A 214 -18.45 -13.16 7.51
N LYS A 215 -19.54 -13.41 6.77
CA LYS A 215 -20.87 -13.58 7.36
C LYS A 215 -20.95 -14.70 8.42
N MET A 216 -20.20 -15.80 8.23
CA MET A 216 -20.10 -16.89 9.21
C MET A 216 -19.35 -16.45 10.46
N ASP A 217 -18.31 -15.64 10.30
CA ASP A 217 -17.44 -15.15 11.37
C ASP A 217 -17.92 -13.83 12.01
N ARG A 218 -19.19 -13.43 11.79
CA ARG A 218 -19.77 -12.13 12.19
C ARG A 218 -19.68 -11.76 13.68
N PHE A 219 -19.20 -12.64 14.55
CA PHE A 219 -19.05 -12.39 15.98
C PHE A 219 -17.59 -12.16 16.41
N VAL A 220 -16.62 -12.31 15.50
CA VAL A 220 -15.19 -12.09 15.79
C VAL A 220 -14.82 -10.65 15.41
N GLY A 221 -14.79 -9.79 16.42
CA GLY A 221 -14.55 -8.35 16.27
C GLY A 221 -15.81 -7.52 16.52
N LEU A 222 -15.86 -6.32 15.94
CA LEU A 222 -17.09 -5.54 15.86
C LEU A 222 -17.74 -5.77 14.51
N SER A 223 -19.05 -5.99 14.52
CA SER A 223 -19.88 -6.11 13.32
C SER A 223 -21.01 -5.09 13.35
N PRO A 224 -20.70 -3.80 13.16
CA PRO A 224 -21.71 -2.77 13.02
C PRO A 224 -22.72 -3.14 11.93
N GLU A 225 -23.99 -2.85 12.17
CA GLU A 225 -25.08 -3.22 11.25
C GLU A 225 -24.89 -2.61 9.86
N ASN A 226 -24.33 -1.39 9.77
CA ASN A 226 -23.97 -0.76 8.50
C ASN A 226 -22.89 -1.53 7.73
N THR A 227 -21.87 -2.08 8.41
CA THR A 227 -20.82 -2.92 7.80
C THR A 227 -21.41 -4.25 7.31
N VAL A 228 -22.28 -4.88 8.09
CA VAL A 228 -22.99 -6.10 7.67
C VAL A 228 -23.80 -5.83 6.39
N GLN A 229 -24.60 -4.76 6.39
CA GLN A 229 -25.39 -4.37 5.23
C GLN A 229 -24.52 -4.02 4.01
N GLN A 230 -23.34 -3.41 4.22
CA GLN A 230 -22.39 -3.16 3.16
C GLN A 230 -21.93 -4.48 2.52
N PHE A 231 -21.50 -5.45 3.31
CA PHE A 231 -21.05 -6.75 2.81
C PHE A 231 -22.14 -7.50 2.06
N GLU A 232 -23.38 -7.48 2.57
CA GLU A 232 -24.53 -8.09 1.89
C GLU A 232 -24.87 -7.41 0.55
N ARG A 233 -24.73 -6.08 0.47
CA ARG A 233 -24.89 -5.33 -0.80
C ARG A 233 -23.86 -5.76 -1.85
N TYR A 234 -22.59 -5.89 -1.47
CA TYR A 234 -21.54 -6.36 -2.38
C TYR A 234 -21.77 -7.80 -2.80
N GLN A 235 -22.14 -8.69 -1.87
CA GLN A 235 -22.48 -10.07 -2.19
C GLN A 235 -23.63 -10.14 -3.21
N THR A 236 -24.67 -9.32 -3.03
CA THR A 236 -25.80 -9.24 -3.97
C THR A 236 -25.36 -8.73 -5.35
N ARG A 237 -24.48 -7.72 -5.40
CA ARG A 237 -23.92 -7.20 -6.67
C ARG A 237 -23.11 -8.27 -7.39
N ILE A 238 -22.24 -8.98 -6.68
CA ILE A 238 -21.43 -10.05 -7.25
C ILE A 238 -22.33 -11.16 -7.81
N THR A 239 -23.36 -11.59 -7.09
CA THR A 239 -24.33 -12.59 -7.58
C THR A 239 -25.18 -12.10 -8.75
N ALA A 240 -25.30 -10.79 -8.97
CA ALA A 240 -25.96 -10.24 -10.14
C ALA A 240 -25.01 -10.11 -11.35
N GLU A 241 -23.71 -9.94 -11.12
CA GLU A 241 -22.68 -9.88 -12.16
C GLU A 241 -22.21 -11.26 -12.62
N LEU A 242 -22.15 -12.23 -11.70
CA LEU A 242 -21.96 -13.65 -11.98
C LEU A 242 -23.33 -14.25 -12.33
N GLU A 243 -23.37 -15.23 -13.23
CA GLU A 243 -24.60 -15.99 -13.47
C GLU A 243 -25.09 -16.60 -12.14
N SER A 244 -26.40 -16.86 -12.01
CA SER A 244 -26.98 -17.42 -10.79
C SER A 244 -27.22 -18.92 -10.96
N PRO A 245 -26.56 -19.82 -10.19
CA PRO A 245 -25.68 -19.56 -9.04
C PRO A 245 -24.24 -19.15 -9.42
N PRO A 246 -23.48 -18.50 -8.50
CA PRO A 246 -22.06 -18.19 -8.72
C PRO A 246 -21.28 -19.44 -9.17
N PRO A 247 -20.16 -19.27 -9.90
CA PRO A 247 -19.34 -20.38 -10.38
C PRO A 247 -19.01 -21.38 -9.27
N SER A 248 -18.87 -22.66 -9.62
CA SER A 248 -18.44 -23.69 -8.69
C SER A 248 -17.03 -23.39 -8.14
N ASP A 249 -16.63 -24.09 -7.08
CA ASP A 249 -15.25 -23.99 -6.58
C ASP A 249 -14.22 -24.53 -7.60
N GLU A 250 -14.66 -25.21 -8.67
CA GLU A 250 -13.80 -25.70 -9.76
C GLU A 250 -13.11 -24.57 -10.54
N ILE A 251 -13.68 -23.36 -10.58
CA ILE A 251 -13.00 -22.20 -11.19
C ILE A 251 -11.74 -21.78 -10.42
N LEU A 252 -11.60 -22.25 -9.18
CA LEU A 252 -10.44 -22.04 -8.32
C LEU A 252 -9.53 -23.28 -8.29
N ASP A 253 -9.79 -24.27 -9.14
CA ASP A 253 -8.94 -25.44 -9.32
C ASP A 253 -7.96 -25.16 -10.47
N PHE A 254 -6.67 -25.10 -10.14
CA PHE A 254 -5.61 -24.73 -11.07
C PHE A 254 -4.65 -25.90 -11.38
N GLU A 255 -5.08 -27.16 -11.16
CA GLU A 255 -4.27 -28.38 -11.27
C GLU A 255 -3.50 -28.54 -12.60
N GLU A 256 -3.94 -27.93 -13.70
CA GLU A 256 -3.32 -28.08 -15.03
C GLU A 256 -2.10 -27.16 -15.27
N SER A 257 -1.76 -26.25 -14.36
CA SER A 257 -0.69 -25.27 -14.58
C SER A 257 0.67 -25.74 -14.04
N ASP A 258 1.74 -25.63 -14.85
CA ASP A 258 3.12 -25.99 -14.46
C ASP A 258 4.02 -24.76 -14.26
N LEU A 259 5.06 -24.92 -13.42
CA LEU A 259 6.03 -23.89 -13.06
C LEU A 259 7.28 -23.88 -13.93
N GLY A 260 7.30 -24.69 -14.99
CA GLY A 260 8.40 -24.77 -15.95
C GLY A 260 9.18 -26.07 -15.87
N ASP A 261 10.09 -26.24 -16.83
CA ASP A 261 10.71 -27.53 -17.12
C ASP A 261 11.88 -27.87 -16.19
N SER A 262 12.60 -26.85 -15.71
CA SER A 262 13.83 -27.00 -14.91
C SER A 262 13.62 -26.74 -13.42
N ASP A 263 14.47 -27.32 -12.56
CA ASP A 263 14.43 -27.05 -11.12
C ASP A 263 14.70 -25.58 -10.81
N GLU A 264 15.61 -24.96 -11.55
CA GLU A 264 15.99 -23.56 -11.43
C GLU A 264 14.83 -22.62 -11.78
N GLU A 265 14.14 -22.88 -12.90
CA GLU A 265 12.96 -22.11 -13.30
C GLU A 265 11.83 -22.26 -12.28
N ARG A 266 11.56 -23.48 -11.83
CA ARG A 266 10.52 -23.74 -10.82
C ARG A 266 10.82 -23.05 -9.50
N ALA A 267 12.08 -23.02 -9.07
CA ALA A 267 12.50 -22.30 -7.87
C ALA A 267 12.28 -20.78 -8.03
N TYR A 268 12.68 -20.21 -9.17
CA TYR A 268 12.46 -18.80 -9.50
C TYR A 268 10.97 -18.44 -9.51
N ARG A 269 10.13 -19.21 -10.20
CA ARG A 269 8.69 -18.92 -10.30
C ARG A 269 8.01 -19.06 -8.94
N ARG A 270 8.35 -20.05 -8.12
CA ARG A 270 7.82 -20.16 -6.73
C ARG A 270 8.22 -18.95 -5.89
N TRP A 271 9.48 -18.54 -5.96
CA TRP A 271 9.95 -17.37 -5.23
C TRP A 271 9.18 -16.11 -5.66
N CYS A 272 8.98 -15.92 -6.96
CA CYS A 272 8.19 -14.80 -7.50
C CYS A 272 6.72 -14.83 -7.03
N LEU A 273 6.09 -16.01 -6.99
CA LEU A 273 4.71 -16.17 -6.49
C LEU A 273 4.62 -15.75 -5.03
N GLN A 274 5.48 -16.30 -4.18
CA GLN A 274 5.52 -16.03 -2.73
C GLN A 274 5.76 -14.55 -2.40
N HIS A 275 6.54 -13.86 -3.23
CA HIS A 275 6.81 -12.42 -3.06
C HIS A 275 5.83 -11.52 -3.83
N ARG A 276 4.84 -12.11 -4.53
CA ARG A 276 3.87 -11.42 -5.39
C ARG A 276 4.52 -10.51 -6.43
N LEU A 277 5.38 -11.08 -7.27
CA LEU A 277 6.22 -10.36 -8.23
C LEU A 277 5.83 -10.58 -9.69
N PHE A 278 4.80 -11.36 -9.99
CA PHE A 278 4.27 -11.46 -11.37
C PHE A 278 3.32 -10.31 -11.69
N LEU A 279 3.44 -9.72 -12.89
CA LEU A 279 2.47 -8.77 -13.44
C LEU A 279 1.20 -9.53 -13.88
N ASN A 280 0.53 -10.11 -12.89
CA ASN A 280 -0.70 -10.87 -13.00
C ASN A 280 -1.49 -10.67 -11.72
N THR A 281 -2.75 -10.32 -11.89
CA THR A 281 -3.70 -9.99 -10.82
C THR A 281 -4.05 -11.20 -9.97
N LEU A 282 -3.96 -12.41 -10.52
CA LEU A 282 -4.16 -13.66 -9.79
C LEU A 282 -3.05 -13.95 -8.78
N ASN A 283 -1.87 -13.34 -8.91
CA ASN A 283 -0.81 -13.48 -7.90
C ASN A 283 -1.16 -12.77 -6.58
N ASP A 284 -2.16 -11.89 -6.56
CA ASP A 284 -2.73 -11.35 -5.31
C ASP A 284 -3.85 -12.23 -4.73
N VAL A 285 -4.26 -13.28 -5.47
CA VAL A 285 -5.31 -14.25 -5.07
C VAL A 285 -4.70 -15.56 -4.57
N THR A 286 -3.67 -16.07 -5.26
CA THR A 286 -3.05 -17.37 -5.02
C THR A 286 -1.56 -17.36 -5.37
N ASP A 287 -0.83 -18.32 -4.78
CA ASP A 287 0.57 -18.64 -5.07
C ASP A 287 0.67 -19.91 -5.95
N GLU A 288 -0.40 -20.26 -6.66
CA GLU A 288 -0.46 -21.41 -7.56
C GLU A 288 0.06 -21.08 -8.97
N PRO A 289 0.44 -22.10 -9.77
CA PRO A 289 1.18 -21.87 -11.02
C PRO A 289 0.43 -21.05 -12.08
N ILE A 290 -0.90 -20.99 -12.05
CA ILE A 290 -1.70 -20.12 -12.94
C ILE A 290 -1.31 -18.64 -12.84
N ALA A 291 -0.86 -18.20 -11.65
CA ALA A 291 -0.45 -16.83 -11.40
C ALA A 291 1.00 -16.55 -11.83
N ALA A 292 1.75 -17.57 -12.27
CA ALA A 292 3.19 -17.51 -12.54
C ALA A 292 3.54 -17.00 -13.95
N GLN A 293 2.87 -15.93 -14.38
CA GLN A 293 2.94 -15.38 -15.72
C GLN A 293 2.80 -13.85 -15.67
N ASP A 294 3.43 -13.11 -16.58
CA ASP A 294 3.26 -11.65 -16.70
C ASP A 294 2.24 -11.33 -17.80
N THR A 295 0.95 -11.45 -17.49
CA THR A 295 -0.15 -11.33 -18.47
C THR A 295 -0.69 -9.90 -18.62
N LEU A 296 -0.26 -8.97 -17.77
CA LEU A 296 -0.74 -7.59 -17.76
C LEU A 296 -0.38 -6.83 -19.05
N HIS A 297 -1.38 -6.20 -19.66
CA HIS A 297 -1.28 -5.28 -20.81
C HIS A 297 -2.13 -4.01 -20.63
N LEU A 298 -2.15 -3.13 -21.63
CA LEU A 298 -2.86 -1.83 -21.58
C LEU A 298 -4.36 -1.90 -21.97
N GLY A 299 -4.93 -3.10 -22.13
CA GLY A 299 -6.23 -3.25 -22.79
C GLY A 299 -6.20 -2.91 -24.28
N GLN A 300 -7.35 -2.51 -24.84
CA GLN A 300 -7.48 -2.07 -26.24
C GLN A 300 -7.32 -0.56 -26.36
N LEU A 301 -6.25 -0.09 -27.01
CA LEU A 301 -6.03 1.33 -27.26
C LEU A 301 -6.86 1.84 -28.45
N GLN A 302 -7.63 2.90 -28.22
CA GLN A 302 -8.46 3.58 -29.21
C GLN A 302 -7.90 4.98 -29.50
N ASP A 303 -7.10 5.12 -30.57
CA ASP A 303 -6.62 6.42 -31.05
C ASP A 303 -6.76 6.53 -32.58
N ALA A 304 -7.02 7.75 -33.06
CA ALA A 304 -7.04 8.02 -34.50
C ALA A 304 -5.64 7.93 -35.13
N ARG A 305 -4.60 8.21 -34.33
CA ARG A 305 -3.20 8.23 -34.74
C ARG A 305 -2.54 6.92 -34.34
N THR A 306 -2.25 6.08 -35.33
CA THR A 306 -1.56 4.80 -35.12
C THR A 306 -0.21 4.99 -34.42
N GLU A 307 0.48 6.11 -34.64
CA GLU A 307 1.76 6.41 -33.99
C GLU A 307 1.64 6.54 -32.46
N ARG A 308 0.51 7.05 -31.97
CA ARG A 308 0.26 7.18 -30.52
C ARG A 308 0.03 5.81 -29.89
N ILE A 309 -0.69 4.92 -30.58
CA ILE A 309 -0.87 3.53 -30.17
C ILE A 309 0.49 2.82 -30.08
N VAL A 310 1.29 2.91 -31.15
CA VAL A 310 2.63 2.31 -31.20
C VAL A 310 3.53 2.84 -30.08
N THR A 311 3.49 4.14 -29.81
CA THR A 311 4.30 4.75 -28.75
C THR A 311 3.91 4.23 -27.36
N CYS A 312 2.60 4.15 -27.06
CA CYS A 312 2.12 3.64 -25.78
C CYS A 312 2.47 2.14 -25.61
N LEU A 313 2.23 1.32 -26.64
CA LEU A 313 2.55 -0.11 -26.60
C LEU A 313 4.06 -0.35 -26.49
N GLY A 314 4.87 0.38 -27.25
CA GLY A 314 6.33 0.27 -27.20
C GLY A 314 6.89 0.66 -25.82
N LEU A 315 6.41 1.75 -25.24
CA LEU A 315 6.81 2.18 -23.89
C LEU A 315 6.34 1.18 -22.82
N TRP A 316 5.14 0.61 -22.96
CA TRP A 316 4.65 -0.45 -22.08
C TRP A 316 5.53 -1.71 -22.13
N ASN A 317 5.84 -2.20 -23.33
CA ASN A 317 6.71 -3.37 -23.49
C ASN A 317 8.08 -3.14 -22.83
N HIS A 318 8.63 -1.93 -22.98
CA HIS A 318 9.88 -1.56 -22.32
C HIS A 318 9.78 -1.55 -20.79
N LEU A 319 8.69 -1.01 -20.23
CA LEU A 319 8.43 -1.03 -18.78
C LEU A 319 8.34 -2.47 -18.23
N VAL A 320 7.63 -3.35 -18.95
CA VAL A 320 7.46 -4.76 -18.57
C VAL A 320 8.80 -5.50 -18.60
N GLU A 321 9.57 -5.37 -19.69
CA GLU A 321 10.85 -6.06 -19.85
C GLU A 321 11.87 -5.66 -18.78
N GLU A 322 11.97 -4.36 -18.48
CA GLU A 322 12.84 -3.88 -17.41
C GLU A 322 12.40 -4.34 -16.01
N PHE A 323 11.09 -4.42 -15.76
CA PHE A 323 10.56 -4.96 -14.51
C PHE A 323 10.92 -6.43 -14.35
N VAL A 324 10.69 -7.24 -15.39
CA VAL A 324 11.03 -8.67 -15.41
C VAL A 324 12.54 -8.87 -15.21
N THR A 325 13.37 -8.03 -15.84
CA THR A 325 14.82 -8.03 -15.67
C THR A 325 15.22 -7.70 -14.23
N ALA A 326 14.66 -6.64 -13.65
CA ALA A 326 14.94 -6.26 -12.26
C ALA A 326 14.53 -7.37 -11.27
N ARG A 327 13.37 -8.00 -11.50
CA ARG A 327 12.89 -9.15 -10.72
C ARG A 327 13.86 -10.32 -10.79
N TYR A 328 14.35 -10.67 -11.97
CA TYR A 328 15.28 -11.77 -12.16
C TYR A 328 16.64 -11.50 -11.52
N LEU A 329 17.18 -10.27 -11.68
CA LEU A 329 18.42 -9.86 -11.03
C LEU A 329 18.32 -9.93 -9.50
N LEU A 330 17.17 -9.55 -8.92
CA LEU A 330 16.95 -9.69 -7.48
C LEU A 330 16.99 -11.15 -7.06
N TYR A 331 16.27 -12.03 -7.77
CA TYR A 331 16.27 -13.47 -7.48
C TYR A 331 17.69 -14.05 -7.51
N GLN A 332 18.46 -13.76 -8.57
CA GLN A 332 19.85 -14.21 -8.69
C GLN A 332 20.74 -13.69 -7.56
N GLY A 333 20.62 -12.40 -7.22
CA GLY A 333 21.38 -11.78 -6.14
C GLY A 333 21.06 -12.36 -4.76
N SER A 334 19.82 -12.80 -4.54
CA SER A 334 19.36 -13.41 -3.28
C SER A 334 19.70 -14.90 -3.17
N HIS A 335 19.84 -15.62 -4.29
CA HIS A 335 20.06 -17.08 -4.31
C HIS A 335 21.39 -17.47 -5.00
N PRO A 336 22.55 -17.11 -4.42
CA PRO A 336 23.82 -17.53 -4.96
C PRO A 336 24.08 -19.03 -4.70
N ASP A 337 24.37 -19.81 -5.74
CA ASP A 337 24.79 -21.22 -5.63
C ASP A 337 26.28 -21.39 -5.28
N GLY A 338 26.99 -20.28 -5.13
CA GLY A 338 28.42 -20.23 -4.85
C GLY A 338 29.02 -18.89 -5.28
N PRO A 339 30.35 -18.73 -5.28
CA PRO A 339 31.00 -17.54 -5.81
C PRO A 339 30.74 -17.40 -7.31
N HIS A 340 30.43 -16.19 -7.77
CA HIS A 340 30.26 -15.93 -9.20
C HIS A 340 31.61 -15.96 -9.91
N PHE A 341 31.70 -16.55 -11.11
CA PHE A 341 32.98 -16.61 -11.86
C PHE A 341 33.55 -15.22 -12.17
N GLY A 342 32.69 -14.20 -12.25
CA GLY A 342 33.09 -12.80 -12.43
C GLY A 342 33.82 -12.19 -11.23
N ASP A 343 33.68 -12.78 -10.04
CA ASP A 343 34.43 -12.38 -8.84
C ASP A 343 35.82 -13.06 -8.79
N ALA A 344 36.09 -14.02 -9.68
CA ALA A 344 37.35 -14.76 -9.69
C ALA A 344 38.51 -13.84 -10.08
N ASN A 345 39.58 -13.88 -9.27
CA ASN A 345 40.80 -13.07 -9.46
C ASN A 345 40.58 -11.55 -9.41
N VAL A 346 39.49 -11.09 -8.79
CA VAL A 346 39.31 -9.67 -8.45
C VAL A 346 40.06 -9.36 -7.16
N HIS A 347 40.99 -8.40 -7.21
CA HIS A 347 41.76 -8.01 -6.03
C HIS A 347 41.00 -7.01 -5.18
N LEU A 348 40.47 -7.47 -4.04
CA LEU A 348 39.76 -6.65 -3.06
C LEU A 348 40.48 -6.68 -1.71
N THR A 349 40.45 -5.56 -1.00
CA THR A 349 41.05 -5.46 0.34
C THR A 349 39.98 -5.69 1.40
N ASN A 350 40.22 -6.63 2.31
CA ASN A 350 39.33 -6.85 3.45
C ASN A 350 39.43 -5.64 4.39
N THR A 351 38.31 -4.93 4.55
CA THR A 351 38.19 -3.75 5.42
C THR A 351 37.85 -4.09 6.87
N LEU A 352 37.84 -5.39 7.21
CA LEU A 352 37.62 -5.96 8.55
C LEU A 352 36.26 -5.62 9.18
N ASP A 353 35.29 -5.26 8.34
CA ASP A 353 33.91 -4.98 8.73
C ASP A 353 32.90 -5.84 7.93
N TYR A 354 33.36 -7.03 7.54
CA TYR A 354 32.57 -8.06 6.87
C TYR A 354 31.82 -7.58 5.62
N PRO A 355 32.53 -6.94 4.66
CA PRO A 355 31.90 -6.46 3.45
C PRO A 355 31.43 -7.61 2.57
N VAL A 356 30.26 -7.45 1.97
CA VAL A 356 29.80 -8.29 0.88
C VAL A 356 30.20 -7.63 -0.43
N HIS A 357 31.30 -8.09 -1.00
CA HIS A 357 31.71 -7.76 -2.35
C HIS A 357 31.52 -8.98 -3.25
N SER A 358 30.47 -8.95 -4.07
CA SER A 358 30.18 -10.00 -5.04
C SER A 358 29.34 -9.44 -6.17
N VAL A 359 29.37 -10.11 -7.32
CA VAL A 359 28.43 -9.84 -8.42
C VAL A 359 26.99 -9.90 -7.90
N TYR A 360 26.66 -10.86 -7.04
CA TYR A 360 25.33 -10.99 -6.44
C TYR A 360 24.92 -9.76 -5.62
N GLY A 361 25.83 -9.22 -4.80
CA GLY A 361 25.56 -8.00 -4.04
C GLY A 361 25.30 -6.78 -4.94
N GLU A 362 25.99 -6.69 -6.08
CA GLU A 362 25.73 -5.65 -7.07
C GLU A 362 24.45 -5.91 -7.88
N GLN A 363 24.08 -7.16 -8.14
CA GLN A 363 22.78 -7.51 -8.75
C GLN A 363 21.60 -7.02 -7.91
N LEU A 364 21.66 -7.19 -6.58
CA LEU A 364 20.66 -6.64 -5.66
C LEU A 364 20.52 -5.12 -5.83
N LYS A 365 21.66 -4.41 -5.86
CA LYS A 365 21.70 -2.95 -6.03
C LYS A 365 21.14 -2.50 -7.38
N ILE A 366 21.50 -3.20 -8.45
CA ILE A 366 21.01 -2.93 -9.80
C ILE A 366 19.50 -3.17 -9.85
N ALA A 367 19.00 -4.28 -9.31
CA ALA A 367 17.58 -4.59 -9.25
C ALA A 367 16.78 -3.46 -8.58
N LEU A 368 17.23 -2.97 -7.41
CA LEU A 368 16.59 -1.86 -6.70
C LEU A 368 16.58 -0.56 -7.52
N ARG A 369 17.70 -0.18 -8.15
CA ARG A 369 17.79 1.03 -8.99
C ARG A 369 16.90 0.93 -10.22
N THR A 370 16.93 -0.21 -10.92
CA THR A 370 16.10 -0.46 -12.10
C THR A 370 14.62 -0.40 -11.73
N ALA A 371 14.22 -1.08 -10.66
CA ALA A 371 12.85 -1.05 -10.14
C ALA A 371 12.36 0.38 -9.84
N TYR A 372 13.21 1.22 -9.21
CA TYR A 372 12.86 2.62 -8.97
C TYR A 372 12.77 3.42 -10.28
N SER A 373 13.71 3.22 -11.22
CA SER A 373 13.77 3.99 -12.47
C SER A 373 12.49 3.87 -13.31
N LEU A 374 11.75 2.77 -13.13
CA LEU A 374 10.45 2.55 -13.76
C LEU A 374 9.41 3.58 -13.34
N PHE A 375 9.47 4.15 -12.13
CA PHE A 375 8.56 5.23 -11.74
C PHE A 375 8.68 6.44 -12.66
N ASP A 376 9.90 6.87 -12.99
CA ASP A 376 10.12 8.02 -13.87
C ASP A 376 9.69 7.72 -15.31
N LYS A 377 9.83 6.48 -15.77
CA LYS A 377 9.29 6.03 -17.07
C LYS A 377 7.76 5.95 -17.08
N ILE A 378 7.13 5.55 -15.98
CA ILE A 378 5.68 5.67 -15.79
C ILE A 378 5.26 7.14 -15.85
N ALA A 379 6.04 8.07 -15.29
CA ALA A 379 5.77 9.50 -15.38
C ALA A 379 5.82 10.00 -16.83
N GLN A 380 6.80 9.54 -17.62
CA GLN A 380 6.87 9.83 -19.06
C GLN A 380 5.67 9.26 -19.80
N PHE A 381 5.25 8.03 -19.48
CA PHE A 381 4.04 7.43 -20.04
C PHE A 381 2.82 8.30 -19.75
N ILE A 382 2.60 8.67 -18.48
CA ILE A 382 1.47 9.51 -18.06
C ILE A 382 1.52 10.87 -18.77
N ASN A 383 2.70 11.50 -18.84
CA ASN A 383 2.89 12.79 -19.51
C ASN A 383 2.48 12.73 -20.98
N TYR A 384 2.91 11.68 -21.68
CA TYR A 384 2.58 11.47 -23.09
C TYR A 384 1.10 11.11 -23.27
N TYR A 385 0.59 10.15 -22.49
CA TYR A 385 -0.76 9.61 -22.63
C TYR A 385 -1.84 10.64 -22.28
N PHE A 386 -1.67 11.41 -21.20
CA PHE A 386 -2.62 12.46 -20.81
C PHE A 386 -2.32 13.82 -21.43
N GLU A 387 -1.29 13.91 -22.28
CA GLU A 387 -0.85 15.15 -22.92
C GLU A 387 -0.64 16.28 -21.89
N CYS A 388 0.06 15.96 -20.79
CA CYS A 388 0.33 16.91 -19.70
C CYS A 388 1.28 18.05 -20.11
N GLY A 389 2.01 17.91 -21.22
CA GLY A 389 2.85 18.95 -21.78
C GLY A 389 4.09 19.28 -20.94
N ARG A 390 4.52 18.36 -20.07
CA ARG A 390 5.77 18.49 -19.30
C ARG A 390 6.96 18.17 -20.19
N ASP A 391 8.09 18.82 -19.91
CA ASP A 391 9.37 18.47 -20.53
C ASP A 391 9.74 17.02 -20.17
N THR A 392 9.98 16.19 -21.18
CA THR A 392 10.32 14.77 -21.03
C THR A 392 11.67 14.55 -20.36
N GLU A 393 12.61 15.49 -20.47
CA GLU A 393 13.93 15.36 -19.83
C GLU A 393 13.89 15.65 -18.33
N ASP A 394 12.86 16.36 -17.86
CA ASP A 394 12.76 16.90 -16.50
C ASP A 394 11.56 16.32 -15.71
N VAL A 395 10.78 15.42 -16.31
CA VAL A 395 9.61 14.82 -15.68
C VAL A 395 9.99 13.66 -14.75
N SER A 396 9.59 13.78 -13.48
CA SER A 396 9.73 12.73 -12.47
C SER A 396 8.35 12.19 -12.07
N PHE A 397 8.32 11.00 -11.50
CA PHE A 397 7.08 10.42 -10.97
C PHE A 397 6.45 11.25 -9.85
N THR A 398 7.25 11.97 -9.08
CA THR A 398 6.77 12.81 -7.96
C THR A 398 6.26 14.18 -8.41
N ASP A 399 6.69 14.66 -9.58
CA ASP A 399 6.36 16.00 -10.08
C ASP A 399 5.31 16.00 -11.20
N ILE A 400 5.09 14.90 -11.93
CA ILE A 400 4.12 14.82 -13.04
C ILE A 400 2.70 15.22 -12.63
N TRP A 401 2.33 15.13 -11.37
CA TRP A 401 0.97 15.44 -10.91
C TRP A 401 0.67 16.92 -10.83
N PHE A 402 1.69 17.78 -10.82
CA PHE A 402 1.54 19.20 -10.48
C PHE A 402 1.84 20.09 -11.68
N GLN A 403 1.20 21.27 -11.71
CA GLN A 403 1.37 22.24 -12.80
C GLN A 403 2.84 22.70 -12.94
N ASN A 404 3.52 22.90 -11.81
CA ASN A 404 4.91 23.32 -11.74
C ASN A 404 5.76 22.25 -11.06
N ARG A 405 7.06 22.21 -11.40
CA ARG A 405 8.04 21.35 -10.71
C ARG A 405 8.04 21.72 -9.22
N HIS A 406 7.98 20.72 -8.34
CA HIS A 406 7.85 20.91 -6.89
C HIS A 406 6.62 21.72 -6.44
N GLY A 407 5.63 21.88 -7.32
CA GLY A 407 4.36 22.53 -7.00
C GLY A 407 3.47 21.68 -6.09
N ARG A 408 2.35 22.27 -5.68
CA ARG A 408 1.26 21.61 -4.95
C ARG A 408 -0.08 21.67 -5.67
N THR A 409 -0.20 22.50 -6.71
CA THR A 409 -1.41 22.59 -7.51
C THR A 409 -1.45 21.44 -8.51
N LEU A 410 -2.45 20.56 -8.36
CA LEU A 410 -2.69 19.44 -9.26
C LEU A 410 -2.95 19.93 -10.70
N GLN A 411 -2.45 19.18 -11.68
CA GLN A 411 -2.74 19.46 -13.10
C GLN A 411 -4.24 19.30 -13.42
N GLU A 412 -4.72 20.09 -14.39
CA GLU A 412 -6.12 20.10 -14.80
C GLU A 412 -6.56 18.74 -15.38
N GLN A 413 -5.65 18.02 -16.02
CA GLN A 413 -5.86 16.67 -16.57
C GLN A 413 -6.29 15.66 -15.50
N PHE A 414 -5.97 15.91 -14.23
CA PHE A 414 -6.21 15.02 -13.10
C PHE A 414 -7.31 15.52 -12.16
N SER A 415 -7.52 16.84 -12.07
CA SER A 415 -8.45 17.45 -11.14
C SER A 415 -9.89 16.93 -11.31
N GLY A 416 -10.42 16.29 -10.27
CA GLY A 416 -11.78 15.71 -10.27
C GLY A 416 -11.97 14.50 -11.18
N ARG A 417 -10.89 13.95 -11.76
CA ARG A 417 -10.98 12.78 -12.64
C ARG A 417 -11.38 11.54 -11.86
N ALA A 418 -12.46 10.90 -12.30
CA ALA A 418 -12.99 9.67 -11.71
C ALA A 418 -12.21 8.43 -12.16
N ASN A 419 -10.93 8.33 -11.84
CA ASN A 419 -10.07 7.20 -12.19
C ASN A 419 -9.33 6.72 -10.92
N LEU A 420 -9.82 5.64 -10.33
CA LEU A 420 -9.31 5.14 -9.04
C LEU A 420 -7.86 4.60 -9.14
N PRO A 421 -7.50 3.77 -10.14
CA PRO A 421 -6.10 3.37 -10.33
C PRO A 421 -5.15 4.57 -10.52
N LEU A 422 -5.55 5.59 -11.28
CA LEU A 422 -4.75 6.81 -11.46
C LEU A 422 -4.59 7.59 -10.16
N ARG A 423 -5.64 7.65 -9.33
CA ARG A 423 -5.56 8.18 -7.97
C ARG A 423 -4.59 7.37 -7.11
N GLY A 424 -4.56 6.04 -7.30
CA GLY A 424 -3.58 5.15 -6.68
C GLY A 424 -2.13 5.52 -7.02
N LEU A 425 -1.84 5.76 -8.30
CA LEU A 425 -0.53 6.25 -8.76
C LEU A 425 -0.16 7.61 -8.15
N TYR A 426 -1.11 8.54 -8.09
CA TYR A 426 -0.90 9.83 -7.42
C TYR A 426 -0.51 9.65 -5.96
N TRP A 427 -1.24 8.83 -5.19
CA TRP A 427 -0.91 8.58 -3.79
C TRP A 427 0.38 7.79 -3.58
N LEU A 428 0.74 6.89 -4.50
CA LEU A 428 2.04 6.23 -4.50
C LEU A 428 3.17 7.25 -4.75
N SER A 429 2.96 8.25 -5.60
CA SER A 429 3.95 9.32 -5.81
C SER A 429 4.17 10.16 -4.54
N LYS A 430 3.12 10.40 -3.76
CA LYS A 430 3.23 11.09 -2.46
C LYS A 430 4.04 10.29 -1.46
N ASP A 431 3.85 8.97 -1.44
CA ASP A 431 4.64 8.05 -0.60
C ASP A 431 6.15 8.13 -0.90
N LEU A 432 6.52 8.46 -2.15
CA LEU A 432 7.92 8.65 -2.60
C LEU A 432 8.45 10.08 -2.39
N ARG A 433 7.55 11.07 -2.32
CA ARG A 433 7.87 12.51 -2.25
C ARG A 433 7.88 13.08 -0.84
N ASP A 434 6.86 12.77 -0.04
CA ASP A 434 6.51 13.53 1.16
C ASP A 434 7.10 12.91 2.43
N ASP A 435 8.03 13.64 3.07
CA ASP A 435 8.68 13.20 4.31
C ASP A 435 7.68 13.00 5.47
N SER A 436 6.51 13.64 5.43
CA SER A 436 5.48 13.49 6.48
C SER A 436 4.85 12.10 6.53
N LEU A 437 4.90 11.36 5.42
CA LEU A 437 4.39 9.99 5.31
C LEU A 437 5.47 8.95 5.64
N ARG A 438 6.74 9.35 5.71
CA ARG A 438 7.83 8.47 6.12
C ARG A 438 7.78 8.25 7.63
N ILE A 439 7.58 6.99 8.02
CA ILE A 439 7.65 6.53 9.40
C ILE A 439 8.74 5.47 9.48
N GLU A 440 9.79 5.76 10.25
CA GLU A 440 10.89 4.82 10.48
C GLU A 440 10.38 3.59 11.26
N ASN A 441 10.88 2.40 10.90
CA ASN A 441 10.50 1.10 11.48
C ASN A 441 8.99 0.83 11.48
N SER A 442 8.27 1.39 10.51
CA SER A 442 6.88 1.04 10.22
C SER A 442 6.84 -0.26 9.41
N LEU A 443 5.92 -1.17 9.75
CA LEU A 443 5.67 -2.38 8.95
C LEU A 443 5.16 -2.07 7.52
N ASP A 444 4.66 -0.85 7.29
CA ASP A 444 4.52 -0.27 5.95
C ASP A 444 5.75 0.57 5.62
N LEU A 445 6.74 -0.03 4.94
CA LEU A 445 7.94 0.64 4.47
C LEU A 445 7.56 1.77 3.49
N ALA A 446 7.76 3.02 3.92
CA ALA A 446 7.40 4.20 3.15
C ALA A 446 8.25 4.33 1.89
N GLY A 447 7.66 4.88 0.82
CA GLY A 447 8.37 5.08 -0.45
C GLY A 447 9.62 5.96 -0.31
N ARG A 448 9.59 6.98 0.55
CA ARG A 448 10.70 7.92 0.74
C ARG A 448 11.99 7.26 1.24
N GLU A 449 11.88 6.27 2.12
CA GLU A 449 13.05 5.51 2.59
C GLU A 449 13.71 4.75 1.44
N LEU A 450 12.89 4.15 0.58
CA LEU A 450 13.34 3.46 -0.63
C LEU A 450 13.97 4.44 -1.64
N THR A 451 13.43 5.66 -1.77
CA THR A 451 14.02 6.74 -2.57
C THR A 451 15.42 7.11 -2.07
N GLU A 452 15.61 7.25 -0.76
CA GLU A 452 16.91 7.58 -0.18
C GLU A 452 17.93 6.47 -0.34
N LEU A 453 17.50 5.21 -0.17
CA LEU A 453 18.33 4.04 -0.44
C LEU A 453 18.73 4.02 -1.91
N ARG A 454 17.79 4.19 -2.84
CA ARG A 454 18.08 4.31 -4.28
C ARG A 454 19.08 5.42 -4.56
N ASN A 455 18.91 6.62 -4.00
CA ASN A 455 19.85 7.72 -4.19
C ASN A 455 21.23 7.42 -3.60
N GLY A 456 21.26 6.67 -2.49
CA GLY A 456 22.48 6.11 -1.91
C GLY A 456 23.20 5.20 -2.89
N VAL A 457 22.49 4.20 -3.41
CA VAL A 457 23.05 3.24 -4.37
C VAL A 457 23.46 3.95 -5.67
N GLU A 458 22.70 4.96 -6.11
CA GLU A 458 22.93 5.65 -7.37
C GLU A 458 24.19 6.53 -7.36
N HIS A 459 24.30 7.36 -6.33
CA HIS A 459 25.24 8.47 -6.31
C HIS A 459 26.23 8.44 -5.15
N ARG A 460 26.09 7.51 -4.20
CA ARG A 460 26.92 7.42 -2.99
C ARG A 460 27.51 6.02 -2.81
N TYR A 461 28.35 5.89 -1.79
CA TYR A 461 28.95 4.63 -1.41
C TYR A 461 28.04 3.84 -0.46
N VAL A 462 27.24 2.92 -1.01
CA VAL A 462 26.47 1.96 -0.21
C VAL A 462 27.22 0.64 -0.13
N LYS A 463 27.56 0.25 1.10
CA LYS A 463 28.34 -0.95 1.42
C LYS A 463 27.43 -2.00 2.05
N LEU A 464 27.31 -3.15 1.40
CA LEU A 464 26.62 -4.29 1.97
C LEU A 464 27.54 -5.03 2.94
N THR A 465 26.98 -5.49 4.04
CA THR A 465 27.67 -6.25 5.08
C THR A 465 26.92 -7.54 5.38
N ALA A 466 27.64 -8.58 5.79
CA ALA A 466 27.04 -9.89 6.02
C ALA A 466 26.28 -9.98 7.36
N TRP A 467 26.60 -9.12 8.33
CA TRP A 467 25.92 -9.04 9.62
C TRP A 467 26.08 -7.66 10.24
N GLU A 468 25.21 -7.33 11.19
CA GLU A 468 25.37 -6.12 11.99
C GLU A 468 26.64 -6.20 12.84
N THR A 469 27.47 -5.17 12.75
CA THR A 469 28.55 -4.94 13.71
C THR A 469 27.99 -4.08 14.84
N THR A 470 27.41 -4.73 15.85
CA THR A 470 26.64 -4.09 16.93
C THR A 470 27.48 -3.42 18.03
N GLU A 471 28.79 -3.64 18.09
CA GLU A 471 29.63 -3.04 19.13
C GLU A 471 30.79 -2.27 18.53
N ARG A 472 30.82 -0.96 18.79
CA ARG A 472 31.99 -0.11 18.60
C ARG A 472 32.97 -0.42 19.72
N SER A 473 33.94 -1.27 19.45
CA SER A 473 35.12 -1.40 20.30
C SER A 473 35.99 -0.14 20.12
N GLU A 474 36.65 0.34 21.18
CA GLU A 474 37.77 1.28 20.99
C GLU A 474 38.82 0.62 20.09
N GLY A 475 38.95 1.10 18.84
CA GLY A 475 39.92 0.59 17.86
C GLY A 475 39.33 -0.02 16.58
N ASP A 476 38.00 -0.08 16.42
CA ASP A 476 37.40 -0.56 15.17
C ASP A 476 37.64 0.40 13.99
N PHE A 477 38.00 -0.17 12.83
CA PHE A 477 38.15 0.59 11.60
C PHE A 477 36.77 1.08 11.13
N THR A 478 36.55 2.39 11.18
CA THR A 478 35.31 3.01 10.71
C THR A 478 35.45 3.43 9.26
N ASP A 479 34.48 3.05 8.43
CA ASP A 479 34.33 3.57 7.08
C ASP A 479 33.60 4.92 7.16
N GLU A 480 34.35 6.01 7.01
CA GLU A 480 33.83 7.38 7.18
C GLU A 480 32.89 7.82 6.05
N LEU A 481 32.91 7.11 4.91
CA LEU A 481 32.13 7.48 3.72
C LEU A 481 30.96 6.52 3.46
N ALA A 482 31.08 5.25 3.84
CA ALA A 482 30.06 4.24 3.54
C ALA A 482 28.76 4.46 4.31
N THR A 483 27.64 4.39 3.58
CA THR A 483 26.36 3.98 4.18
C THR A 483 26.34 2.45 4.24
N LYS A 484 26.53 1.90 5.44
CA LYS A 484 26.51 0.44 5.66
C LYS A 484 25.07 -0.06 5.78
N MET A 485 24.81 -1.23 5.21
CA MET A 485 23.52 -1.91 5.32
C MET A 485 23.76 -3.41 5.35
N VAL A 486 23.01 -4.15 6.16
CA VAL A 486 23.07 -5.61 6.15
C VAL A 486 22.43 -6.12 4.87
N ARG A 487 23.01 -7.16 4.25
CA ARG A 487 22.52 -7.73 2.99
C ARG A 487 21.03 -8.08 3.06
N ASP A 488 20.59 -8.76 4.12
CA ASP A 488 19.20 -9.21 4.26
C ASP A 488 18.20 -8.04 4.42
N GLU A 489 18.61 -6.97 5.10
CA GLU A 489 17.85 -5.72 5.16
C GLU A 489 17.73 -5.08 3.77
N PHE A 490 18.84 -5.05 3.02
CA PHE A 490 18.84 -4.54 1.65
C PHE A 490 17.92 -5.37 0.74
N GLU A 491 17.97 -6.70 0.83
CA GLU A 491 17.11 -7.60 0.07
C GLU A 491 15.63 -7.35 0.35
N THR A 492 15.28 -7.21 1.63
CA THR A 492 13.91 -6.88 2.04
C THR A 492 13.45 -5.57 1.39
N LYS A 493 14.27 -4.52 1.45
CA LYS A 493 13.99 -3.22 0.81
C LYS A 493 13.92 -3.30 -0.72
N ALA A 494 14.74 -4.13 -1.35
CA ALA A 494 14.72 -4.35 -2.80
C ALA A 494 13.46 -5.08 -3.25
N VAL A 495 13.01 -6.11 -2.50
CA VAL A 495 11.71 -6.75 -2.71
C VAL A 495 10.57 -5.74 -2.57
N THR A 496 10.57 -4.92 -1.50
CA THR A 496 9.55 -3.89 -1.31
C THR A 496 9.52 -2.88 -2.46
N MET A 497 10.69 -2.47 -2.98
CA MET A 497 10.77 -1.61 -4.16
C MET A 497 10.07 -2.25 -5.36
N LEU A 498 10.40 -3.50 -5.69
CA LEU A 498 9.76 -4.21 -6.80
C LEU A 498 8.25 -4.35 -6.60
N ARG A 499 7.78 -4.63 -5.39
CA ARG A 499 6.34 -4.73 -5.09
C ARG A 499 5.62 -3.40 -5.32
N LYS A 500 6.21 -2.27 -4.91
CA LYS A 500 5.65 -0.93 -5.18
C LYS A 500 5.66 -0.60 -6.68
N THR A 501 6.74 -0.96 -7.39
CA THR A 501 6.83 -0.78 -8.85
C THR A 501 5.81 -1.66 -9.60
N ARG A 502 5.63 -2.91 -9.18
CA ARG A 502 4.60 -3.83 -9.69
C ARG A 502 3.21 -3.22 -9.53
N ALA A 503 2.88 -2.74 -8.33
CA ALA A 503 1.61 -2.07 -8.07
C ALA A 503 1.41 -0.86 -9.00
N ALA A 504 2.45 -0.06 -9.21
CA ALA A 504 2.41 1.07 -10.15
C ALA A 504 2.12 0.64 -11.60
N LEU A 505 2.73 -0.45 -12.08
CA LEU A 505 2.47 -0.97 -13.42
C LEU A 505 1.03 -1.48 -13.57
N ILE A 506 0.51 -2.18 -12.56
CA ILE A 506 -0.91 -2.61 -12.50
C ILE A 506 -1.83 -1.39 -12.54
N TYR A 507 -1.56 -0.38 -11.73
CA TYR A 507 -2.34 0.85 -11.73
C TYR A 507 -2.28 1.58 -13.07
N LEU A 508 -1.12 1.60 -13.73
CA LEU A 508 -0.96 2.23 -15.04
C LEU A 508 -1.80 1.49 -16.10
N ALA A 509 -1.69 0.16 -16.17
CA ALA A 509 -2.47 -0.66 -17.08
C ALA A 509 -3.99 -0.41 -16.94
N PHE A 510 -4.48 -0.48 -15.70
CA PHE A 510 -5.90 -0.24 -15.43
C PHE A 510 -6.33 1.21 -15.63
N THR A 511 -5.47 2.17 -15.34
CA THR A 511 -5.71 3.58 -15.64
C THR A 511 -5.98 3.75 -17.11
N VAL A 512 -5.09 3.23 -17.96
CA VAL A 512 -5.18 3.35 -19.41
C VAL A 512 -6.41 2.63 -19.92
N ASN A 513 -6.62 1.36 -19.54
CA ASN A 513 -7.79 0.60 -19.97
C ASN A 513 -9.10 1.32 -19.65
N LEU A 514 -9.26 1.84 -18.42
CA LEU A 514 -10.46 2.58 -18.02
C LEU A 514 -10.68 3.85 -18.83
N GLU A 515 -9.60 4.55 -19.22
CA GLU A 515 -9.70 5.73 -20.07
C GLU A 515 -10.04 5.38 -21.53
N GLU A 516 -9.51 4.27 -22.04
CA GLU A 516 -9.82 3.78 -23.38
C GLU A 516 -11.28 3.28 -23.49
N GLU A 517 -11.80 2.58 -22.48
CA GLU A 517 -13.20 2.13 -22.44
C GLU A 517 -14.21 3.30 -22.47
N ARG A 518 -13.80 4.48 -22.00
CA ARG A 518 -14.63 5.69 -22.02
C ARG A 518 -14.66 6.36 -23.39
N LYS A 519 -13.73 6.04 -24.28
CA LYS A 519 -13.69 6.59 -25.63
C LYS A 519 -14.77 5.90 -26.49
N PRO A 520 -15.32 6.61 -27.49
CA PRO A 520 -16.25 5.99 -28.43
C PRO A 520 -15.52 4.91 -29.25
N SER A 521 -16.07 3.69 -29.22
CA SER A 521 -15.51 2.53 -29.92
C SER A 521 -15.18 2.85 -31.38
N ARG A 522 -13.94 2.53 -31.77
CA ARG A 522 -13.46 2.53 -33.15
C ARG A 522 -12.87 1.16 -33.43
N GLU A 523 -13.30 0.52 -34.50
CA GLU A 523 -12.66 -0.70 -35.00
C GLU A 523 -11.22 -0.35 -35.41
N LEU A 524 -10.25 -0.79 -34.63
CA LEU A 524 -8.83 -0.74 -34.97
C LEU A 524 -8.24 -2.14 -34.78
N PRO A 525 -7.44 -2.63 -35.74
CA PRO A 525 -6.78 -3.91 -35.61
C PRO A 525 -5.60 -3.78 -34.64
N ALA A 526 -5.73 -4.34 -33.43
CA ALA A 526 -4.61 -4.65 -32.56
C ALA A 526 -4.47 -6.18 -32.48
N MET A 527 -3.26 -6.71 -32.70
CA MET A 527 -2.94 -8.13 -32.50
C MET A 527 -1.95 -8.28 -31.34
N PRO A 528 -2.10 -9.32 -30.50
CA PRO A 528 -1.09 -9.70 -29.51
C PRO A 528 0.28 -9.95 -30.17
N LEU A 529 1.35 -9.56 -29.48
CA LEU A 529 2.72 -9.81 -29.94
C LEU A 529 3.16 -11.20 -29.44
N GLU A 530 3.46 -12.13 -30.34
CA GLU A 530 4.08 -13.42 -29.99
C GLU A 530 5.61 -13.32 -30.11
N PHE A 531 6.33 -13.72 -29.06
CA PHE A 531 7.79 -13.70 -29.02
C PHE A 531 8.39 -15.05 -29.43
N GLY A 532 9.42 -15.02 -30.27
CA GLY A 532 10.29 -16.18 -30.53
C GLY A 532 11.24 -16.47 -29.35
N PRO A 533 12.00 -17.59 -29.40
CA PRO A 533 12.88 -18.04 -28.31
C PRO A 533 14.03 -17.09 -27.95
N LEU A 534 14.25 -16.02 -28.72
CA LEU A 534 15.22 -14.96 -28.45
C LEU A 534 14.56 -13.58 -28.21
N GLY A 535 13.24 -13.53 -27.97
CA GLY A 535 12.51 -12.27 -27.79
C GLY A 535 12.37 -11.43 -29.07
N ASN A 536 12.67 -11.99 -30.24
CA ASN A 536 12.44 -11.36 -31.54
C ASN A 536 11.06 -11.70 -32.10
N THR A 537 10.38 -10.72 -32.70
CA THR A 537 9.12 -10.94 -33.43
C THR A 537 9.38 -11.81 -34.66
N LEU A 538 8.63 -12.91 -34.81
CA LEU A 538 8.51 -13.56 -36.11
C LEU A 538 7.88 -12.55 -37.08
N GLN A 539 8.53 -12.36 -38.24
CA GLN A 539 8.15 -11.39 -39.27
C GLN A 539 6.76 -11.62 -39.84
#